data_AF-A0AB39G279-F1
#
_entry.id   AF-A0AB39G279-F1
#
_cell.length_a   1.000
_cell.length_b   1.000
_cell.length_c   1.000
_cell.angle_alpha   90.00
_cell.angle_beta   90.00
_cell.angle_gamma   90.00
#
_symmetry.space_group_name_H-M   'P 1'
#
loop_
_entity.id
_entity.type
_entity.pdbx_description
1 polymer ?
#
loop_
_entity_poly.entity_id
_entity_poly.type
_entity_poly.pdbx_seq_one_letter_code
_entity_poly.pdbx_strand_id
1 'polypeptide(L)' 'MSAVDSLFMWLAAVSFAAAGDALWVSKIRPALAPRFGWRDLDPDEMIPAKAWIGALSVLALLFVVVPFVGAAAGY' A
#
# COMPACT_ATOMS: atom_id res chain seq x y z
N MET A 1 6.56 -17.80 -10.66
CA MET A 1 5.45 -17.24 -9.86
C MET A 1 4.39 -16.78 -10.84
N SER A 2 3.13 -17.17 -10.66
CA SER A 2 2.08 -16.73 -11.60
C SER A 2 1.74 -15.25 -11.40
N ALA A 3 1.12 -14.60 -12.39
CA ALA A 3 0.64 -13.22 -12.27
C ALA A 3 -0.37 -13.07 -11.12
N VAL A 4 -1.18 -14.12 -10.89
CA VAL A 4 -2.15 -14.19 -9.79
C VAL A 4 -1.44 -14.25 -8.43
N ASP A 5 -0.39 -15.07 -8.29
CA ASP A 5 0.41 -15.13 -7.06
C ASP A 5 1.06 -13.77 -6.75
N SER A 6 1.54 -13.09 -7.80
CA SER A 6 2.14 -11.76 -7.69
C SER A 6 1.10 -10.73 -7.22
N LEU A 7 -0.13 -10.80 -7.72
CA LEU A 7 -1.22 -9.94 -7.29
C LEU A 7 -1.57 -10.15 -5.82
N PHE A 8 -1.66 -11.40 -5.36
CA PHE A 8 -1.95 -11.70 -3.95
C PHE A 8 -0.82 -11.25 -3.02
N MET A 9 0.43 -11.42 -3.43
CA MET A 9 1.58 -10.93 -2.68
C MET A 9 1.53 -9.41 -2.53
N TRP A 10 1.27 -8.69 -3.63
CA TRP A 10 1.15 -7.22 -3.60
C TRP A 10 -0.07 -6.74 -2.81
N LEU A 11 -1.21 -7.44 -2.92
CA LEU A 11 -2.39 -7.16 -2.12
C LEU A 11 -2.11 -7.29 -0.63
N ALA A 12 -1.42 -8.36 -0.23
CA ALA A 12 -1.01 -8.56 1.16
C ALA A 12 -0.06 -7.43 1.60
N ALA A 13 0.97 -7.13 0.80
CA ALA A 13 1.94 -6.08 1.12
C ALA A 13 1.28 -4.70 1.27
N VAL A 14 0.39 -4.32 0.36
CA VAL A 14 -0.37 -3.06 0.42
C VAL A 14 -1.30 -3.02 1.63
N SER A 15 -1.96 -4.14 1.95
CA SER A 15 -2.83 -4.24 3.13
C SER A 15 -2.05 -4.08 4.43
N PHE A 16 -0.86 -4.69 4.54
CA PHE A 16 0.03 -4.51 5.68
C PHE A 16 0.56 -3.10 5.78
N ALA A 17 0.92 -2.47 4.66
CA ALA A 17 1.35 -1.07 4.64
C ALA A 17 0.23 -0.12 5.08
N ALA A 18 -1.00 -0.32 4.60
CA ALA A 18 -2.16 0.47 5.00
C ALA A 18 -2.50 0.30 6.49
N ALA A 19 -2.47 -0.93 7.00
CA ALA A 19 -2.65 -1.20 8.42
C ALA A 19 -1.50 -0.60 9.26
N GLY A 20 -0.28 -0.65 8.74
CA GLY A 20 0.90 -0.05 9.36
C GLY A 20 0.81 1.47 9.46
N ASP A 21 0.36 2.15 8.42
CA ASP A 21 0.10 3.60 8.42
C ASP A 21 -0.95 3.95 9.48
N ALA A 22 -2.07 3.23 9.51
CA ALA A 22 -3.11 3.43 10.51
C ALA A 22 -2.61 3.21 11.94
N LEU A 23 -1.85 2.13 12.19
CA LEU A 23 -1.28 1.84 13.50
C LEU A 23 -0.21 2.87 13.91
N TRP A 24 0.61 3.30 12.96
CA TRP A 24 1.64 4.30 13.17
C TRP A 24 1.03 5.62 13.62
N VAL A 25 0.05 6.14 12.86
CA VAL A 25 -0.59 7.42 13.16
C VAL A 25 -1.42 7.36 14.44
N SER A 26 -2.17 6.26 14.66
CA SER A 26 -3.10 6.18 15.80
C SER A 26 -2.48 5.75 17.13
N LYS A 27 -1.38 4.99 17.13
CA LYS A 27 -0.82 4.38 18.35
C LYS A 27 0.66 4.64 18.54
N ILE A 28 1.49 4.38 17.54
CA ILE A 28 2.94 4.39 17.73
C ILE A 28 3.45 5.83 17.83
N ARG A 29 3.06 6.68 16.88
CA ARG A 29 3.54 8.07 16.81
C ARG A 29 3.10 8.90 18.01
N PRO A 30 1.82 8.87 18.48
CA PRO A 30 1.42 9.60 19.68
C PRO A 30 2.15 9.14 20.94
N ALA A 31 2.46 7.84 21.06
CA ALA A 31 3.23 7.32 22.18
C ALA A 31 4.71 7.78 22.18
N LEU A 32 5.27 8.01 21.00
CA LEU A 32 6.65 8.47 20.82
C LEU A 32 6.77 10.01 20.80
N ALA A 33 5.70 10.73 20.46
CA ALA A 33 5.70 12.17 20.27
C ALA A 33 6.23 12.95 21.49
N PRO A 34 5.87 12.63 22.75
CA PRO A 34 6.40 13.32 23.93
C PRO A 34 7.92 13.14 24.12
N ARG A 35 8.46 11.99 23.69
CA ARG A 35 9.88 11.66 23.86
C ARG A 35 10.76 12.35 22.83
N PHE A 36 10.24 12.57 21.62
CA PHE A 36 11.00 13.15 20.51
C PHE A 36 10.57 14.58 20.14
N GLY A 37 9.61 15.16 20.87
CA GLY A 37 9.07 16.49 20.58
C GLY A 37 8.34 16.58 19.24
N TRP A 38 7.76 15.47 18.78
CA TRP A 38 7.02 15.45 17.52
C TRP A 38 5.63 16.07 17.69
N ARG A 39 5.15 16.77 16.66
CA ARG A 39 3.76 17.22 16.57
C ARG A 39 2.83 16.01 16.37
N ASP A 40 1.69 15.99 17.04
CA ASP A 40 0.63 15.00 16.79
C ASP A 40 0.14 15.08 15.33
N LEU A 41 -0.11 13.92 14.74
CA LEU A 41 -0.63 13.81 13.38
C LEU A 41 -2.15 13.70 13.49
N ASP A 42 -2.86 14.50 12.72
CA ASP A 42 -4.31 14.40 12.64
C ASP A 42 -4.70 13.19 11.74
N PRO A 43 -5.87 12.57 11.96
CA PRO A 43 -6.30 11.41 11.17
C PRO A 43 -6.48 11.68 9.67
N ASP A 44 -6.64 12.95 9.28
CA ASP A 44 -6.69 13.40 7.88
C ASP A 44 -5.31 13.46 7.21
N GLU A 45 -4.24 13.44 8.00
CA GLU A 45 -2.86 13.27 7.52
C GLU A 45 -2.50 11.80 7.24
N MET A 46 -3.39 10.86 7.58
CA MET A 46 -3.26 9.45 7.15
C MET A 46 -3.40 9.35 5.63
N ILE A 47 -2.74 8.34 5.05
CA ILE A 47 -2.90 8.07 3.62
C ILE A 47 -4.36 7.65 3.39
N PRO A 48 -5.13 8.38 2.56
CA PRO A 48 -6.54 8.11 2.40
C PRO A 48 -6.74 6.77 1.66
N ALA A 49 -7.80 6.04 1.98
CA ALA A 49 -8.08 4.72 1.41
C ALA A 49 -8.02 4.69 -0.13
N LYS A 50 -8.46 5.78 -0.79
CA LYS A 50 -8.37 5.93 -2.25
C LYS A 50 -6.94 5.86 -2.81
N ALA A 51 -5.95 6.35 -2.07
CA ALA A 51 -4.54 6.29 -2.46
C ALA A 51 -4.01 4.85 -2.38
N TRP A 52 -4.41 4.08 -1.37
CA TRP A 52 -4.10 2.65 -1.26
C TRP A 52 -4.73 1.82 -2.38
N ILE A 53 -5.99 2.10 -2.73
CA ILE A 53 -6.67 1.48 -3.89
C ILE A 53 -5.96 1.85 -5.20
N GLY A 54 -5.54 3.11 -5.35
CA GLY A 54 -4.77 3.57 -6.50
C GLY A 54 -3.43 2.83 -6.62
N ALA A 55 -2.69 2.68 -5.52
CA ALA A 55 -1.44 1.93 -5.49
C ALA A 55 -1.64 0.46 -5.89
N LEU A 56 -2.68 -0.20 -5.37
CA LEU A 56 -3.03 -1.56 -5.75
C LEU A 56 -3.36 -1.67 -7.25
N SER A 57 -4.10 -0.70 -7.79
CA SER A 57 -4.51 -0.67 -9.20
C SER A 57 -3.30 -0.53 -10.13
N VAL A 58 -2.32 0.29 -9.77
CA VAL A 58 -1.05 0.42 -10.51
C VAL A 58 -0.25 -0.89 -10.47
N LEU A 59 -0.15 -1.53 -9.31
CA LEU A 59 0.53 -2.82 -9.19
C LEU A 59 -0.17 -3.91 -10.01
N ALA A 60 -1.50 -3.96 -10.00
CA ALA A 60 -2.27 -4.88 -10.84
C ALA A 60 -2.02 -4.63 -12.34
N LEU A 61 -1.98 -3.37 -12.77
CA LEU A 61 -1.65 -3.00 -14.14
C LEU A 61 -0.25 -3.53 -14.54
N LEU A 62 0.76 -3.29 -13.72
CA LEU A 62 2.15 -3.63 -14.04
C LEU A 62 2.45 -5.13 -13.98
N PHE A 63 1.87 -5.86 -13.03
CA PHE A 63 2.22 -7.26 -12.78
C PHE A 63 1.21 -8.26 -13.34
N VAL A 64 0.02 -7.82 -13.73
CA VAL A 64 -1.01 -8.69 -14.33
C VAL A 64 -1.33 -8.26 -15.75
N VAL A 65 -1.68 -6.99 -15.97
CA VAL A 65 -2.17 -6.54 -17.28
C VAL A 65 -1.04 -6.45 -18.30
N VAL A 66 0.07 -5.77 -17.98
CA VAL A 66 1.19 -5.60 -18.91
C VAL A 66 1.80 -6.95 -19.35
N PRO A 67 2.09 -7.91 -18.45
CA PRO A 67 2.62 -9.21 -18.84
C PRO A 67 1.61 -10.03 -19.65
N PHE A 68 0.31 -9.94 -19.31
CA PHE A 68 -0.73 -10.62 -20.07
C PHE A 68 -0.86 -10.05 -21.50
N VAL A 69 -0.82 -8.72 -21.64
CA VAL A 69 -0.83 -8.05 -22.96
C VAL A 69 0.42 -8.37 -23.75
N GLY A 70 1.60 -8.39 -23.11
CA GLY A 70 2.86 -8.80 -23.75
C GLY A 70 2.78 -10.22 -24.31
N ALA A 71 2.33 -11.17 -23.47
CA ALA A 71 2.12 -12.56 -23.89
C ALA A 71 1.08 -12.69 -25.00
N ALA A 72 -0.03 -11.95 -24.94
CA ALA A 72 -1.07 -11.95 -25.98
C ALA A 72 -0.59 -11.32 -27.31
N ALA A 73 0.35 -10.37 -27.24
CA ALA A 73 0.96 -9.73 -28.40
C ALA A 73 2.16 -10.51 -28.98
N GLY A 74 2.55 -11.63 -28.35
CA GLY A 74 3.63 -12.50 -28.82
C GLY A 74 5.05 -12.04 -28.46
N TYR A 75 5.18 -11.20 -27.43
CA TYR A 75 6.47 -10.79 -26.85
C TYR A 75 6.87 -11.70 -25.68
#